data_AF-A0AAD9X8R2-F1
#
_entry.id   AF-A0AAD9X8R2-F1
#
_cell.length_a   1.000
_cell.length_b   1.000
_cell.length_c   1.000
_cell.angle_alpha   90.00
_cell.angle_beta   90.00
_cell.angle_gamma   90.00
#
_symmetry.space_group_name_H-M   'P 1'
#
loop_
_entity.id
_entity.type
_entity.pdbx_description
1 polymer ?
#
loop_
_entity_poly.entity_id
_entity_poly.type
_entity_poly.pdbx_seq_one_letter_code
_entity_poly.pdbx_strand_id
1 'polypeptide(L)'
;MEEFHRNGLVVEELNKSFIALIPKCIDPKTMKDFRPISLVGALYKILEKVLANCMRKVINSVVGETQMAFVRNRQILDSLVIAEEIIHQWKKSREGGV
;
A
#
# COMPACT_ATOMS: atom_id res chain seq x y z
N MET A 1 23.48 10.98 -10.51
CA MET A 1 22.22 10.70 -11.24
C MET A 1 22.45 9.96 -12.55
N GLU A 2 23.45 10.32 -13.36
CA GLU A 2 23.70 9.61 -14.63
C GLU A 2 23.99 8.11 -14.44
N GLU A 3 24.75 7.75 -13.41
CA GLU A 3 25.06 6.33 -13.12
C GLU A 3 23.84 5.55 -12.62
N PHE A 4 22.95 6.19 -11.86
CA PHE A 4 21.64 5.62 -11.51
C PHE A 4 20.78 5.38 -12.77
N HIS A 5 20.76 6.35 -13.70
CA HIS A 5 19.97 6.22 -14.94
C HIS A 5 20.54 5.17 -15.90
N ARG A 6 21.87 5.01 -15.94
CA ARG A 6 22.54 4.05 -16.83
C ARG A 6 22.60 2.64 -16.26
N ASN A 7 22.87 2.50 -14.97
CA ASN A 7 23.21 1.22 -14.35
C ASN A 7 22.23 0.81 -13.23
N GLY A 8 21.25 1.65 -12.87
CA GLY A 8 20.33 1.39 -11.75
C GLY A 8 20.97 1.47 -10.37
N LEU A 9 22.22 1.95 -10.27
CA LEU A 9 22.98 1.98 -9.01
C LEU A 9 22.52 3.15 -8.13
N VAL A 10 21.97 2.80 -6.96
CA VAL A 10 21.66 3.76 -5.90
C VAL A 10 22.86 3.84 -4.96
N VAL A 11 23.30 5.05 -4.63
CA VAL A 11 24.39 5.28 -3.67
C VAL A 11 24.03 4.59 -2.34
N GLU A 12 24.92 3.75 -1.82
CA GLU A 12 24.67 2.89 -0.64
C GLU A 12 24.18 3.68 0.57
N GLU A 13 24.68 4.91 0.72
CA GLU A 13 24.31 5.84 1.79
C GLU A 13 22.82 6.23 1.77
N LEU A 14 22.18 6.21 0.59
CA LEU A 14 20.75 6.51 0.44
C LEU A 14 19.86 5.38 0.93
N ASN A 15 20.38 4.15 0.98
CA ASN A 15 19.66 2.97 1.44
C ASN A 15 19.75 2.76 2.95
N LYS A 16 20.44 3.66 3.68
CA LYS A 16 20.49 3.64 5.14
C LYS A 16 19.18 4.16 5.73
N SER A 17 18.68 3.48 6.77
CA SER A 17 17.47 3.88 7.48
C SER A 17 17.62 3.70 8.98
N PHE A 18 16.98 4.57 9.77
CA PHE A 18 16.84 4.41 11.21
C PHE A 18 15.47 3.83 11.52
N ILE A 19 15.38 2.89 12.47
CA ILE A 19 14.09 2.36 12.91
C ILE A 19 13.62 3.16 14.12
N ALA A 20 12.46 3.82 13.99
CA ALA A 20 11.76 4.47 15.09
C ALA A 20 10.57 3.61 15.54
N LEU A 21 10.39 3.44 16.84
CA LEU A 21 9.27 2.70 17.40
C LEU A 21 8.14 3.65 17.80
N ILE A 22 6.99 3.56 17.14
CA ILE A 22 5.81 4.38 17.47
C ILE A 22 4.82 3.55 18.29
N PRO A 23 4.38 4.00 19.47
CA PRO A 23 3.40 3.29 20.27
C PRO A 23 2.04 3.20 19.56
N LYS A 24 1.38 2.05 19.62
CA LYS A 24 0.03 1.81 19.07
C LYS A 24 -1.08 2.15 20.08
N CYS A 25 -0.77 2.17 21.36
CA CYS A 25 -1.71 2.39 22.46
C CYS A 25 -1.09 3.29 23.54
N ILE A 26 -1.96 3.80 24.43
CA ILE A 26 -1.57 4.53 25.64
C ILE A 26 -1.07 3.47 26.64
N ASP A 27 0.20 3.56 27.06
CA ASP A 27 0.91 2.57 27.89
C ASP A 27 1.33 1.25 27.18
N PRO A 28 2.28 1.30 26.24
CA PRO A 28 2.80 0.10 25.57
C PRO A 28 3.68 -0.73 26.52
N LYS A 29 3.42 -2.04 26.62
CA LYS A 29 4.12 -2.95 27.57
C LYS A 29 5.01 -3.98 26.90
N THR A 30 4.71 -4.29 25.64
CA THR A 30 5.41 -5.32 24.87
C THR A 30 5.87 -4.77 23.53
N MET A 31 6.85 -5.44 22.90
CA MET A 31 7.33 -5.05 21.56
C MET A 31 6.22 -5.06 20.49
N LYS A 32 5.15 -5.84 20.68
CA LYS A 32 4.00 -5.89 19.76
C LYS A 32 3.17 -4.60 19.81
N ASP A 33 3.26 -3.85 20.91
CA ASP A 33 2.54 -2.58 21.11
C ASP A 33 3.20 -1.43 20.36
N PHE A 34 4.38 -1.65 19.77
CA PHE A 34 5.05 -0.69 18.93
C PHE A 34 4.89 -1.04 17.45
N ARG A 35 4.82 0.00 16.62
CA ARG A 35 4.93 -0.09 15.16
C ARG A 35 6.32 0.44 14.78
N PRO A 36 7.21 -0.39 14.20
CA PRO A 36 8.46 0.11 13.65
C PRO A 36 8.17 0.92 12.39
N ILE A 37 8.83 2.08 12.26
CA ILE A 37 8.85 2.90 11.04
C ILE A 37 10.29 3.14 10.63
N SER A 38 10.60 2.93 9.35
CA SER A 38 11.89 3.28 8.76
C SER A 38 11.94 4.78 8.44
N LEU A 39 12.83 5.49 9.12
CA LEU A 39 13.21 6.86 8.83
C LEU A 39 14.31 6.83 7.78
N VAL A 40 13.91 7.00 6.52
CA VAL A 40 14.78 7.08 5.35
C VAL A 40 15.04 8.54 4.96
N GLY A 41 16.17 8.79 4.30
CA GLY A 41 16.55 10.11 3.82
C GLY A 41 15.55 10.72 2.84
N ALA A 42 15.45 12.05 2.82
CA ALA A 42 14.50 12.77 1.95
C ALA A 42 14.73 12.48 0.45
N LEU A 43 15.98 12.33 0.02
CA LEU A 43 16.29 12.00 -1.37
C LEU A 43 15.74 10.62 -1.76
N TYR A 44 15.85 9.63 -0.88
CA TYR A 44 15.25 8.32 -1.10
C TYR A 44 13.73 8.42 -1.29
N LYS A 45 13.04 9.21 -0.45
CA LYS A 45 11.59 9.46 -0.58
C LYS A 45 11.21 10.15 -1.88
N ILE A 46 12.07 11.05 -2.40
CA ILE A 46 11.84 11.68 -3.71
C ILE A 46 11.91 10.62 -4.82
N LEU A 47 12.94 9.76 -4.81
CA LEU A 47 13.07 8.67 -5.77
C LEU A 47 11.88 7.71 -5.72
N GLU A 48 11.49 7.30 -4.51
CA GLU A 48 10.29 6.49 -4.26
C GLU A 48 9.03 7.15 -4.85
N LYS A 49 8.88 8.48 -4.67
CA LYS A 49 7.74 9.22 -5.21
C LYS A 49 7.73 9.27 -6.74
N VAL A 50 8.90 9.46 -7.37
CA VAL A 50 9.03 9.41 -8.83
C VAL A 50 8.60 8.03 -9.33
N LEU A 51 9.10 6.95 -8.72
CA LEU A 51 8.72 5.59 -9.08
C LEU A 51 7.22 5.33 -8.90
N ALA A 52 6.64 5.74 -7.77
CA ALA A 52 5.20 5.61 -7.52
C ALA A 52 4.35 6.38 -8.56
N ASN A 53 4.81 7.55 -9.01
CA ASN A 53 4.13 8.30 -10.06
C ASN A 53 4.25 7.64 -11.44
N CYS A 54 5.35 6.95 -11.72
CA CYS A 54 5.48 6.10 -12.91
C CYS A 54 4.51 4.92 -12.84
N MET A 55 4.49 4.18 -11.74
CA MET A 55 3.59 3.03 -11.54
C MET A 55 2.12 3.41 -11.63
N ARG A 56 1.74 4.61 -11.15
CA ARG A 56 0.37 5.12 -11.23
C ARG A 56 -0.22 5.07 -12.64
N LYS A 57 0.60 5.20 -13.69
CA LYS A 57 0.14 5.18 -15.09
C LYS A 57 -0.33 3.78 -15.53
N VAL A 58 0.19 2.73 -14.92
CA VAL A 58 -0.05 1.33 -15.30
C VAL A 58 -0.74 0.52 -14.22
N ILE A 59 -0.87 1.03 -13.00
CA ILE A 59 -1.37 0.26 -11.85
C ILE A 59 -2.75 -0.37 -12.11
N ASN A 60 -3.63 0.32 -12.85
CA ASN A 60 -4.97 -0.16 -13.19
C ASN A 60 -4.99 -1.42 -14.06
N SER A 61 -3.94 -1.67 -14.87
CA SER A 61 -3.82 -2.90 -15.67
C SER A 61 -3.10 -4.02 -14.93
N VAL A 62 -2.49 -3.73 -13.77
CA VAL A 62 -1.72 -4.69 -12.98
C VAL A 62 -2.54 -5.25 -11.81
N VAL A 63 -3.40 -4.42 -11.21
CA VAL A 63 -4.24 -4.83 -10.08
C VAL A 63 -5.63 -5.26 -10.53
N GLY A 64 -6.23 -6.21 -9.81
CA GLY A 64 -7.58 -6.67 -10.07
C GLY A 64 -8.63 -5.57 -9.88
N GLU A 65 -9.79 -5.75 -10.52
CA GLU A 65 -10.90 -4.79 -10.44
C GLU A 65 -11.40 -4.59 -9.02
N THR A 66 -11.34 -5.60 -8.16
CA THR A 66 -11.79 -5.56 -6.76
C THR A 66 -10.81 -4.88 -5.80
N GLN A 67 -9.59 -4.56 -6.24
CA GLN A 67 -8.61 -3.86 -5.40
C GLN A 67 -8.92 -2.36 -5.36
N MET A 68 -9.59 -1.91 -4.29
CA MET A 68 -9.98 -0.50 -4.15
C MET A 68 -8.93 0.38 -3.48
N ALA A 69 -8.18 -0.18 -2.52
CA ALA A 69 -7.22 0.60 -1.75
C ALA A 69 -6.01 1.00 -2.59
N PHE A 70 -5.50 2.22 -2.35
CA PHE A 70 -4.27 2.77 -2.93
C PHE A 70 -4.26 2.90 -4.46
N VAL A 71 -5.42 2.83 -5.12
CA VAL A 71 -5.57 3.02 -6.56
C VAL A 71 -6.31 4.33 -6.82
N ARG A 72 -5.82 5.12 -7.78
CA ARG A 72 -6.44 6.41 -8.12
C ARG A 72 -7.85 6.16 -8.67
N ASN A 73 -8.80 6.99 -8.25
CA ASN A 73 -10.22 6.91 -8.64
C ASN A 73 -10.94 5.64 -8.16
N ARG A 74 -10.40 4.93 -7.17
CA ARG A 74 -11.10 3.89 -6.42
C ARG A 74 -11.17 4.32 -4.95
N GLN A 75 -12.32 4.15 -4.32
CA GLN A 75 -12.57 4.56 -2.95
C GLN A 75 -12.69 3.35 -2.04
N ILE A 76 -12.28 3.49 -0.78
CA ILE A 76 -12.40 2.40 0.19
C ILE A 76 -13.85 1.92 0.38
N LEU A 77 -14.82 2.83 0.21
CA LEU A 77 -16.25 2.51 0.30
C LEU A 77 -16.73 1.61 -0.84
N ASP A 78 -16.10 1.66 -2.02
CA ASP A 78 -16.45 0.77 -3.13
C ASP A 78 -16.26 -0.70 -2.74
N SER A 79 -15.27 -0.99 -1.88
CA SER A 79 -15.03 -2.35 -1.39
C SER A 79 -16.13 -2.85 -0.45
N LEU A 80 -16.80 -1.95 0.27
CA LEU A 80 -17.94 -2.28 1.10
C LEU A 80 -19.15 -2.65 0.25
N VAL A 81 -19.45 -1.86 -0.79
CA VAL A 81 -20.57 -2.10 -1.71
C VAL A 81 -20.41 -3.45 -2.41
N ILE A 82 -19.20 -3.76 -2.88
CA ILE A 82 -18.90 -5.06 -3.49
C ILE A 82 -19.13 -6.21 -2.50
N ALA A 83 -18.72 -6.04 -1.24
CA ALA A 83 -18.94 -7.06 -0.21
C ALA A 83 -20.44 -7.26 0.09
N GLU A 84 -21.23 -6.18 0.15
CA GLU A 84 -22.68 -6.26 0.33
C GLU A 84 -23.35 -6.99 -0.83
N GLU A 85 -22.98 -6.68 -2.07
CA GLU A 85 -23.50 -7.35 -3.26
C GLU A 85 -23.18 -8.85 -3.24
N ILE A 86 -21.95 -9.23 -2.89
CA ILE A 86 -21.55 -10.65 -2.76
C ILE A 86 -22.42 -11.37 -1.71
N ILE A 87 -22.63 -10.74 -0.54
CA ILE A 87 -23.47 -11.31 0.52
C ILE A 87 -24.92 -11.44 0.04
N HIS A 88 -25.44 -10.43 -0.66
CA HIS A 88 -26.81 -10.42 -1.18
C HIS A 88 -27.02 -11.54 -2.22
N GLN A 89 -26.12 -11.67 -3.19
CA GLN A 89 -26.15 -12.74 -4.21
C GLN A 89 -26.08 -14.12 -3.57
N TRP A 90 -25.22 -14.30 -2.55
CA TRP A 90 -25.11 -15.57 -1.84
C TRP A 90 -26.41 -15.94 -1.11
N LYS A 91 -27.06 -14.98 -0.42
CA LYS A 91 -28.36 -15.22 0.23
C LYS A 91 -29.43 -15.62 -0.80
N LYS A 92 -29.54 -14.88 -1.91
CA LYS A 92 -30.49 -15.16 -2.98
C LYS A 92 -30.28 -16.54 -3.61
N SER A 93 -29.03 -16.96 -3.82
CA SER A 93 -28.71 -18.28 -4.36
C SER A 93 -29.13 -19.45 -3.44
N ARG A 94 -29.20 -19.22 -2.12
CA ARG A 94 -29.69 -20.22 -1.15
C ARG A 94 -31.21 -20.29 -1.07
N GLU A 95 -31.90 -19.19 -1.39
CA GLU A 95 -33.36 -19.11 -1.42
C GLU A 95 -33.93 -19.67 -2.74
N GLY A 96 -33.15 -19.67 -3.83
CA GLY A 96 -33.52 -20.23 -5.14
C GLY A 96 -33.27 -21.73 -5.32
N GLY A 97 -32.87 -22.45 -4.26
CA GLY A 97 -32.72 -23.90 -4.25
C GLY A 97 -34.01 -24.60 -3.81
N VAL A 98 -34.96 -24.73 -4.74
CA VAL A 98 -36.01 -25.78 -4.72
C VAL A 98 -35.63 -26.83 -5.74
#